data_AF-A0A510PLQ1-F1
#
_entry.id   AF-A0A510PLQ1-F1
#
_cell.length_a   1.000
_cell.length_b   1.000
_cell.length_c   1.000
_cell.angle_alpha   90.00
_cell.angle_beta   90.00
_cell.angle_gamma   90.00
#
_symmetry.space_group_name_H-M   'P 1'
#
loop_
_entity.id
_entity.type
_entity.pdbx_description
1 polymer ?
#
loop_
_entity_poly.entity_id
_entity_poly.type
_entity_poly.pdbx_seq_one_letter_code
_entity_poly.pdbx_strand_id
1 'polypeptide(L)'
;MLGVHALKQIYEIDDSQWLGETISLLRNHQFQQLDLEHLIEELEDLGKEKKNAVASLLEQVIRHLLFLQYWSKEAEYKTIYWQE
;
A
#
# COMPACT_ATOMS: atom_id res chain seq x y z
N MET A 1 1.96 -30.66 -12.55
CA MET A 1 2.58 -29.32 -12.53
C MET A 1 1.68 -28.41 -13.33
N LEU A 2 1.16 -27.35 -12.70
CA LEU A 2 0.33 -26.35 -13.36
C LEU A 2 1.22 -25.60 -14.37
N GLY A 3 0.75 -25.44 -15.61
CA GLY A 3 1.46 -24.62 -16.59
C GLY A 3 1.32 -23.14 -16.25
N VAL A 4 2.21 -22.30 -16.80
CA VAL A 4 2.20 -20.83 -16.63
C VAL A 4 0.80 -20.24 -16.87
N HIS A 5 0.06 -20.77 -17.86
CA HIS A 5 -1.29 -20.31 -18.18
C HIS A 5 -2.32 -20.61 -17.08
N ALA A 6 -2.18 -21.72 -16.37
CA ALA A 6 -3.06 -22.03 -15.24
C ALA A 6 -2.73 -21.13 -14.04
N LEU A 7 -1.45 -20.79 -13.85
CA LEU A 7 -1.03 -19.84 -12.83
C LEU A 7 -1.63 -18.44 -13.11
N LYS A 8 -1.59 -17.98 -14.36
CA LYS A 8 -2.28 -16.75 -14.79
C LYS A 8 -3.77 -16.73 -14.48
N GLN A 9 -4.47 -17.86 -14.64
CA GLN A 9 -5.89 -17.94 -14.30
C GLN A 9 -6.14 -17.88 -12.80
N ILE A 10 -5.25 -18.45 -11.99
CA ILE A 10 -5.38 -18.40 -10.53
C ILE A 10 -5.20 -16.95 -10.05
N TYR A 11 -4.28 -16.18 -10.64
CA TYR A 11 -4.11 -14.76 -10.31
C TYR A 11 -5.44 -13.96 -10.42
N GLU A 12 -6.18 -14.17 -11.51
CA GLU A 12 -7.45 -13.49 -11.76
C GLU A 12 -8.61 -13.92 -10.83
N ILE A 13 -8.51 -15.10 -10.21
CA ILE A 13 -9.60 -15.72 -9.46
C ILE A 13 -9.32 -15.67 -7.94
N ASP A 14 -8.08 -15.92 -7.54
CA ASP A 14 -7.60 -16.02 -6.16
C ASP A 14 -6.11 -15.67 -6.09
N ASP A 15 -5.84 -14.38 -5.86
CA ASP A 15 -4.53 -13.77 -5.70
C ASP A 15 -3.71 -14.40 -4.55
N SER A 16 -4.38 -14.73 -3.44
CA SER A 16 -3.77 -15.39 -2.29
C SER A 16 -3.26 -16.80 -2.63
N GLN A 17 -4.07 -17.58 -3.36
CA GLN A 17 -3.67 -18.90 -3.84
C GLN A 17 -2.53 -18.79 -4.86
N TRP A 18 -2.61 -17.83 -5.79
CA TRP A 18 -1.56 -17.57 -6.77
C TRP A 18 -0.22 -17.26 -6.10
N LEU A 19 -0.22 -16.43 -5.05
CA LEU A 19 0.98 -16.06 -4.31
C LEU A 19 1.61 -17.29 -3.64
N GLY A 20 0.79 -18.16 -3.05
CA GLY A 20 1.24 -19.41 -2.44
C GLY A 20 1.93 -20.35 -3.44
N GLU A 21 1.33 -20.55 -4.61
CA GLU A 21 1.89 -21.37 -5.69
C GLU A 21 3.17 -20.74 -6.27
N THR A 22 3.19 -19.43 -6.48
CA THR A 22 4.35 -18.67 -6.95
C THR A 22 5.54 -18.79 -5.99
N ILE A 23 5.30 -18.69 -4.68
CA ILE A 23 6.33 -18.90 -3.64
C ILE A 23 6.85 -20.35 -3.67
N SER A 24 5.96 -21.33 -3.85
CA SER A 24 6.33 -22.74 -3.94
C SER A 24 7.26 -23.00 -5.13
N LEU A 25 6.92 -22.45 -6.30
CA LEU A 25 7.73 -22.55 -7.51
C LEU A 25 9.10 -21.88 -7.35
N LEU A 26 9.15 -20.70 -6.72
CA LEU A 26 10.41 -20.00 -6.40
C LEU A 26 11.32 -20.84 -5.48
N ARG A 27 10.76 -21.42 -4.41
CA ARG A 27 11.52 -22.28 -3.48
C ARG A 27 12.09 -23.52 -4.15
N ASN A 28 11.33 -24.09 -5.09
CA ASN A 28 11.74 -25.27 -5.84
C ASN A 28 12.60 -24.96 -7.08
N HIS A 29 12.98 -23.68 -7.28
CA HIS A 29 13.76 -23.21 -8.43
C HIS A 29 13.13 -23.54 -9.80
N GLN A 30 11.79 -23.63 -9.85
CA GLN A 30 11.02 -24.02 -11.03
C GLN A 30 10.66 -22.80 -11.89
N PHE A 31 11.67 -22.04 -12.31
CA PHE A 31 11.49 -20.73 -12.95
C PHE A 31 10.74 -20.79 -14.29
N GLN A 32 10.76 -21.93 -15.00
CA GLN A 32 10.02 -22.05 -16.28
C GLN A 32 8.48 -22.07 -16.11
N GLN A 33 8.00 -22.27 -14.88
CA GLN A 33 6.56 -22.32 -14.57
C GLN A 33 6.05 -21.03 -13.93
N LEU A 34 6.93 -20.05 -13.70
CA LEU A 34 6.54 -18.78 -13.13
C LEU A 34 5.75 -17.94 -14.10
N ASP A 35 4.76 -17.27 -13.54
CA ASP A 35 4.04 -16.21 -14.16
C ASP A 35 4.77 -14.88 -13.90
N LEU A 36 5.81 -14.64 -14.70
CA LEU A 36 6.71 -13.50 -14.51
C LEU A 36 6.02 -12.15 -14.71
N GLU A 37 4.94 -12.11 -15.50
CA GLU A 37 4.22 -10.86 -15.81
C GLU A 37 3.52 -10.32 -14.56
N HIS A 38 2.63 -11.13 -13.96
CA HIS A 38 1.95 -10.75 -12.72
C HIS A 38 2.93 -10.63 -11.53
N LEU A 39 4.02 -11.42 -11.50
CA LEU A 39 5.05 -11.26 -10.47
C LEU A 39 5.78 -9.91 -10.55
N ILE A 40 6.03 -9.39 -11.75
CA ILE A 40 6.64 -8.06 -11.92
C ILE A 40 5.65 -6.98 -11.50
N GLU A 41 4.38 -7.08 -11.91
CA GLU A 41 3.31 -6.15 -11.53
C GLU A 41 3.18 -6.04 -10.00
N GLU A 42 3.06 -7.16 -9.30
CA GLU A 42 2.99 -7.22 -7.84
C GLU A 42 4.20 -6.59 -7.14
N LEU A 43 5.41 -6.79 -7.69
CA LEU A 43 6.62 -6.17 -7.15
C LEU A 43 6.66 -4.66 -7.37
N GLU A 44 6.18 -4.18 -8.52
CA GLU A 44 6.06 -2.75 -8.80
C GLU A 44 5.00 -2.08 -7.92
N ASP A 45 3.86 -2.73 -7.74
CA ASP A 45 2.76 -2.22 -6.93
C ASP A 45 3.09 -2.23 -5.45
N LEU A 46 3.75 -3.27 -4.93
CA LEU A 46 4.29 -3.26 -3.57
C LEU A 46 5.29 -2.10 -3.33
N GLY A 47 6.02 -1.71 -4.38
CA GLY A 47 6.88 -0.53 -4.38
C GLY A 47 6.11 0.79 -4.34
N LYS A 48 4.98 0.88 -5.05
CA LYS A 48 4.08 2.06 -5.07
C LYS A 48 3.28 2.16 -3.77
N GLU A 49 2.70 1.08 -3.28
CA GLU A 49 1.90 1.06 -2.04
C GLU A 49 2.71 1.53 -0.84
N LYS A 50 3.96 1.06 -0.69
CA LYS A 50 4.85 1.54 0.38
C LYS A 50 5.12 3.05 0.27
N LYS A 51 5.32 3.56 -0.95
CA LYS A 51 5.50 5.01 -1.17
C LYS A 51 4.23 5.80 -0.89
N ASN A 52 3.07 5.28 -1.30
CA ASN A 52 1.77 5.88 -1.09
C ASN A 52 1.36 5.87 0.38
N ALA A 53 1.66 4.80 1.12
CA ALA A 53 1.42 4.71 2.56
C ALA A 53 2.24 5.77 3.32
N VAL A 54 3.51 5.96 2.95
CA VAL A 54 4.36 7.02 3.52
C VAL A 54 3.82 8.41 3.17
N ALA A 55 3.39 8.64 1.92
CA ALA A 55 2.80 9.91 1.50
C ALA A 55 1.48 10.21 2.24
N SER A 56 0.61 9.21 2.39
CA SER A 56 -0.68 9.32 3.09
C SER A 56 -0.48 9.60 4.59
N LEU A 57 0.48 8.92 5.23
CA LEU A 57 0.85 9.19 6.62
C LEU A 57 1.36 10.62 6.77
N LEU A 58 2.23 11.07 5.87
CA LEU A 58 2.76 12.44 5.89
C LEU A 58 1.66 13.48 5.69
N GLU A 59 0.74 13.25 4.75
CA GLU A 59 -0.44 14.10 4.54
C GLU A 59 -1.30 14.19 5.81
N GLN A 60 -1.56 13.05 6.45
CA GLN A 60 -2.33 12.99 7.69
C GLN A 60 -1.64 13.80 8.80
N VAL A 61 -0.33 13.66 8.98
CA VAL A 61 0.44 14.44 9.96
C VAL A 61 0.35 15.95 9.67
N ILE A 62 0.56 16.38 8.42
CA ILE A 62 0.47 17.80 8.04
C ILE A 62 -0.93 18.36 8.34
N ARG A 63 -1.98 17.61 8.00
CA ARG A 63 -3.37 17.99 8.28
C ARG A 63 -3.61 18.21 9.77
N HIS A 64 -3.11 17.32 10.64
CA HIS A 64 -3.26 17.45 12.09
C HIS A 64 -2.54 18.68 12.64
N LEU A 65 -1.33 18.96 12.16
CA LEU A 65 -0.57 20.15 12.56
C LEU A 65 -1.29 21.45 12.17
N LEU A 66 -1.87 21.51 10.98
CA LEU A 66 -2.64 22.67 10.52
C LEU A 66 -3.90 22.89 11.37
N PHE A 67 -4.63 21.82 11.71
CA PHE A 67 -5.78 21.91 12.61
C PHE A 67 -5.39 22.42 13.99
N LEU A 68 -4.31 21.89 14.57
CA LEU A 68 -3.80 22.34 15.87
C LEU A 68 -3.41 23.83 15.83
N GLN A 69 -2.66 24.25 14.81
CA GLN A 69 -2.27 25.65 14.65
C GLN A 69 -3.50 26.57 14.52
N TYR A 70 -4.48 26.16 13.71
CA TYR A 70 -5.73 26.92 13.56
C TYR A 70 -6.47 27.03 14.90
N TRP A 71 -6.62 25.93 15.62
CA TRP A 71 -7.34 25.91 16.90
C TRP A 71 -6.60 26.66 18.01
N SER A 72 -5.27 26.59 18.06
CA SER A 72 -4.46 27.41 18.96
C SER A 72 -4.65 28.90 18.69
N LYS A 73 -4.64 29.30 17.41
CA LYS A 73 -4.87 30.70 17.01
C LYS A 73 -6.29 31.17 17.34
N GLU A 74 -7.30 30.34 17.10
CA GLU A 74 -8.69 30.62 17.48
C GLU A 74 -8.86 30.70 19.01
N ALA A 75 -8.21 29.82 19.76
CA ALA A 75 -8.25 29.86 21.22
C ALA A 75 -7.59 31.15 21.76
N GLU A 76 -6.43 31.52 21.22
CA GLU A 76 -5.75 32.77 21.56
C GLU A 76 -6.62 33.99 21.24
N TYR A 77 -7.23 34.03 20.06
CA TYR A 77 -8.19 35.07 19.67
C TYR A 77 -9.36 35.12 20.64
N LYS A 78 -10.03 34.01 20.95
CA LYS A 78 -11.17 33.99 21.87
C LYS A 78 -10.78 34.43 23.29
N THR A 79 -9.60 34.06 23.78
CA THR A 79 -9.18 34.43 25.15
C THR A 79 -9.04 35.95 25.31
N ILE A 80 -8.69 36.67 24.24
CA ILE A 80 -8.57 38.14 24.24
C ILE A 80 -9.94 38.85 24.30
N TYR A 81 -11.01 38.27 23.74
CA TYR A 81 -12.33 38.91 23.63
C TYR A 81 -13.32 38.57 24.75
N TRP A 82 -13.03 37.59 25.63
CA TRP A 82 -13.89 37.22 26.77
C TRP A 82 -13.38 37.72 28.13
N GLN A 83 -12.49 38.71 28.15
CA GLN A 83 -12.00 39.36 29.38
C GLN A 83 -12.58 40.77 29.63
N GLU A 84 -13.64 41.17 28.92
CA GLU A 84 -14.43 42.39 29.23
C GLU A 84 -15.70 42.08 30.04
#